data_AF-A0A257XAP8-F1
#
_entry.id   AF-A0A257XAP8-F1
#
_cell.length_a   1.000
_cell.length_b   1.000
_cell.length_c   1.000
_cell.angle_alpha   90.00
_cell.angle_beta   90.00
_cell.angle_gamma   90.00
#
_symmetry.space_group_name_H-M   'P 1'
#
loop_
_entity.id
_entity.type
_entity.pdbx_description
1 polymer ?
#
loop_
_entity_poly.entity_id
_entity_poly.type
_entity_poly.pdbx_seq_one_letter_code
_entity_poly.pdbx_strand_id
1 'polypeptide(L)'
;MACGLALILLQWPIGLGARALAGASPAVDAAVAAYFHIRIWAAPFSLANYALVGWLTGIGRTGHALAIQVGISLVNMAATVILVLGLGWGVAGSAAGTLLAEAVGAIAGLLLCARLLKFRLAVPKAVLFDRARMMATFVLNRDIMIRTAALLAGFSFFAAQGARAGDVVLAANALLNNMILLAAYFLDGFATAAEQICGQAVGARNRPAFGRAVRLVLMWGFGFALCACALYLVAGPAIVDLMTTSPDVRVAR
;
A
#
# COMPACT_ATOMS: atom_id res chain seq x y z
N MET A 1 -6.05 -3.37 15.50
CA MET A 1 -7.04 -4.46 15.64
C MET A 1 -8.48 -3.96 15.63
N ALA A 2 -8.89 -2.98 16.44
CA ALA A 2 -10.28 -2.46 16.45
C ALA A 2 -10.76 -1.89 15.09
N CYS A 3 -9.94 -1.12 14.37
CA CYS A 3 -10.29 -0.66 13.01
C CYS A 3 -10.37 -1.79 11.98
N GLY A 4 -9.63 -2.89 12.19
CA GLY A 4 -9.70 -4.09 11.35
C GLY A 4 -10.97 -4.88 11.59
N LEU A 5 -11.37 -5.01 12.85
CA LEU A 5 -12.68 -5.52 13.23
C LEU A 5 -13.82 -4.65 12.70
N ALA A 6 -13.66 -3.31 12.69
CA ALA A 6 -14.63 -2.40 12.11
C ALA A 6 -14.74 -2.55 10.57
N LEU A 7 -13.62 -2.75 9.87
CA LEU A 7 -13.62 -3.06 8.43
C LEU A 7 -14.24 -4.44 8.13
N ILE A 8 -13.99 -5.45 8.98
CA ILE A 8 -14.66 -6.75 8.92
C ILE A 8 -16.17 -6.60 9.15
N LEU A 9 -16.60 -5.73 10.08
CA LEU A 9 -18.01 -5.45 10.34
C LEU A 9 -18.67 -4.67 9.19
N LEU A 10 -17.93 -3.76 8.53
CA LEU A 10 -18.40 -2.98 7.37
C LEU A 10 -18.27 -3.73 6.03
N GLN A 11 -17.89 -5.01 6.04
CA GLN A 11 -17.70 -5.79 4.81
C GLN A 11 -18.95 -5.88 3.93
N TRP A 12 -20.12 -5.94 4.57
CA TRP A 12 -21.40 -6.12 3.91
C TRP A 12 -21.79 -4.90 3.05
N PRO A 13 -21.77 -3.65 3.57
CA PRO A 13 -22.04 -2.47 2.76
C PRO A 13 -20.96 -2.19 1.71
N ILE A 14 -19.68 -2.50 1.98
CA ILE A 14 -18.59 -2.32 1.00
C ILE A 14 -18.74 -3.32 -0.15
N GLY A 15 -19.05 -4.58 0.15
CA GLY A 15 -19.29 -5.63 -0.84
C GLY A 15 -20.53 -5.36 -1.69
N LEU A 16 -21.61 -4.86 -1.08
CA LEU A 16 -22.81 -4.43 -1.80
C LEU A 16 -22.55 -3.23 -2.72
N GLY A 17 -21.78 -2.23 -2.26
CA GLY A 17 -21.40 -1.08 -3.07
C GLY A 17 -20.51 -1.46 -4.25
N ALA A 18 -19.52 -2.33 -4.03
CA ALA A 18 -18.64 -2.83 -5.09
C ALA A 18 -19.40 -3.67 -6.13
N ARG A 19 -20.35 -4.51 -5.69
CA ARG A 19 -21.20 -5.31 -6.59
C ARG A 19 -22.17 -4.47 -7.41
N ALA A 20 -22.75 -3.43 -6.81
CA ALA A 20 -23.65 -2.51 -7.51
C ALA A 20 -22.92 -1.65 -8.57
N LEU A 21 -21.63 -1.34 -8.34
CA LEU A 21 -20.79 -0.58 -9.28
C LEU A 21 -20.14 -1.44 -10.38
N ALA A 22 -19.89 -2.73 -10.13
CA ALA A 22 -19.08 -3.56 -11.02
C ALA A 22 -19.86 -4.26 -12.16
N GLY A 23 -21.19 -4.42 -12.07
CA GLY A 23 -21.99 -5.03 -13.14
C GLY A 23 -21.44 -6.38 -13.63
N ALA A 24 -20.90 -7.21 -12.73
CA ALA A 24 -20.14 -8.40 -13.09
C ALA A 24 -21.04 -9.61 -13.37
N SER A 25 -20.71 -10.38 -14.41
CA SER A 25 -21.41 -11.61 -14.83
C SER A 25 -21.43 -12.70 -13.72
N PRO A 26 -22.46 -13.58 -13.63
CA PRO A 26 -22.65 -14.52 -12.51
C PRO A 26 -21.45 -15.44 -12.19
N ALA A 27 -20.64 -15.78 -13.19
CA ALA A 27 -19.43 -16.59 -13.01
C ALA A 27 -18.27 -15.82 -12.33
N VAL A 28 -18.17 -14.51 -12.59
CA VAL A 28 -17.21 -13.62 -11.91
C VAL A 28 -17.62 -13.43 -10.45
N ASP A 29 -18.92 -13.40 -10.19
CA ASP A 29 -19.46 -13.13 -8.85
C ASP A 29 -19.16 -14.25 -7.84
N ALA A 30 -19.08 -15.52 -8.29
CA ALA A 30 -18.70 -16.66 -7.44
C ALA A 30 -17.20 -16.69 -7.11
N ALA A 31 -16.33 -16.42 -8.09
CA ALA A 31 -14.89 -16.34 -7.87
C ALA A 31 -14.51 -15.11 -7.01
N VAL A 32 -15.17 -13.97 -7.26
CA VAL A 32 -15.02 -12.75 -6.45
C VAL A 32 -15.53 -12.97 -5.03
N ALA A 33 -16.65 -13.67 -4.83
CA ALA A 33 -17.16 -13.99 -3.50
C ALA A 33 -16.19 -14.88 -2.70
N ALA A 34 -15.65 -15.94 -3.32
CA ALA A 34 -14.68 -16.83 -2.67
C ALA A 34 -13.38 -16.08 -2.31
N TYR A 35 -12.90 -15.21 -3.20
CA TYR A 35 -11.74 -14.35 -2.93
C TYR A 35 -12.01 -13.38 -1.78
N PHE A 36 -13.17 -12.70 -1.79
CA PHE A 36 -13.57 -11.74 -0.75
C PHE A 36 -13.67 -12.40 0.64
N HIS A 37 -14.30 -13.57 0.71
CA HIS A 37 -14.49 -14.30 1.97
C HIS A 37 -13.19 -14.77 2.60
N ILE A 38 -12.14 -15.05 1.81
CA ILE A 38 -10.82 -15.40 2.35
C ILE A 38 -10.02 -14.13 2.68
N ARG A 39 -10.03 -13.13 1.79
CA ARG A 39 -9.24 -11.90 1.93
C ARG A 39 -9.63 -11.10 3.18
N ILE A 40 -10.87 -11.18 3.62
CA ILE A 40 -11.32 -10.43 4.79
C ILE A 40 -10.65 -10.85 6.10
N TRP A 41 -10.29 -12.13 6.22
CA TRP A 41 -9.53 -12.64 7.36
C TRP A 41 -8.10 -12.12 7.37
N ALA A 42 -7.60 -11.64 6.25
CA ALA A 42 -6.26 -11.06 6.12
C ALA A 42 -6.23 -9.62 6.69
N ALA A 43 -7.34 -8.87 6.58
CA ALA A 43 -7.46 -7.48 7.04
C ALA A 43 -6.90 -7.19 8.46
N PRO A 44 -7.16 -7.99 9.51
CA PRO A 44 -6.57 -7.76 10.83
C PRO A 44 -5.05 -7.92 10.83
N PHE A 45 -4.50 -8.86 10.05
CA PHE A 45 -3.07 -9.07 9.91
C PHE A 45 -2.42 -7.99 9.06
N SER A 46 -3.04 -7.54 7.96
CA SER A 46 -2.53 -6.41 7.16
C SER A 46 -2.44 -5.15 8.00
N LEU A 47 -3.47 -4.85 8.81
CA LEU A 47 -3.44 -3.68 9.70
C LEU A 47 -2.41 -3.81 10.83
N ALA A 48 -2.20 -5.02 11.35
CA ALA A 48 -1.11 -5.27 12.29
C ALA A 48 0.24 -4.99 11.62
N ASN A 49 0.46 -5.50 10.40
CA ASN A 49 1.67 -5.25 9.63
C ASN A 49 1.88 -3.76 9.35
N TYR A 50 0.86 -3.02 8.94
CA TYR A 50 0.96 -1.57 8.75
C TYR A 50 1.32 -0.83 10.05
N ALA A 51 0.73 -1.21 11.18
CA ALA A 51 1.08 -0.62 12.47
C ALA A 51 2.53 -0.94 12.88
N LEU A 52 3.00 -2.18 12.63
CA LEU A 52 4.36 -2.61 12.93
C LEU A 52 5.39 -1.89 12.06
N VAL A 53 5.14 -1.81 10.75
CA VAL A 53 5.96 -1.06 9.79
C VAL A 53 5.99 0.42 10.17
N GLY A 54 4.84 1.03 10.45
CA GLY A 54 4.76 2.43 10.88
C GLY A 54 5.53 2.70 12.17
N TRP A 55 5.42 1.80 13.16
CA TRP A 55 6.18 1.93 14.41
C TRP A 55 7.69 1.78 14.19
N LEU A 56 8.13 0.75 13.45
CA LEU A 56 9.54 0.50 13.14
C LEU A 56 10.16 1.67 12.35
N THR A 57 9.43 2.21 11.37
CA THR A 57 9.84 3.40 10.61
C THR A 57 9.89 4.63 11.53
N GLY A 58 8.89 4.82 12.39
CA GLY A 58 8.84 5.94 13.33
C GLY A 58 10.01 5.97 14.34
N ILE A 59 10.47 4.81 14.81
CA ILE A 59 11.67 4.71 15.68
C ILE A 59 13.00 4.69 14.90
N GLY A 60 12.95 4.90 13.58
CA GLY A 60 14.12 4.96 12.70
C GLY A 60 14.74 3.62 12.32
N ARG A 61 14.03 2.51 12.50
CA ARG A 61 14.47 1.15 12.13
C ARG A 61 13.85 0.69 10.82
N THR A 62 13.88 1.53 9.80
CA THR A 62 13.33 1.25 8.45
C THR A 62 13.88 -0.03 7.82
N GLY A 63 15.14 -0.40 8.07
CA GLY A 63 15.69 -1.67 7.58
C GLY A 63 14.95 -2.91 8.08
N HIS A 64 14.43 -2.88 9.31
CA HIS A 64 13.63 -3.98 9.84
C HIS A 64 12.22 -4.00 9.25
N ALA A 65 11.63 -2.81 9.03
CA ALA A 65 10.35 -2.69 8.36
C ALA A 65 10.43 -3.24 6.93
N LEU A 66 11.51 -2.92 6.22
CA LEU A 66 11.79 -3.46 4.88
C LEU A 66 11.95 -4.99 4.91
N ALA A 67 12.71 -5.53 5.86
CA ALA A 67 12.88 -6.98 6.00
C ALA A 67 11.55 -7.72 6.22
N ILE A 68 10.65 -7.17 7.03
CA ILE A 68 9.30 -7.72 7.22
C ILE A 68 8.52 -7.67 5.90
N GLN A 69 8.54 -6.53 5.19
CA GLN A 69 7.78 -6.38 3.95
C GLN A 69 8.27 -7.33 2.84
N VAL A 70 9.59 -7.49 2.72
CA VAL A 70 10.21 -8.46 1.81
C VAL A 70 9.86 -9.89 2.23
N GLY A 71 9.95 -10.21 3.52
CA GLY A 71 9.56 -11.51 4.05
C GLY A 71 8.11 -11.87 3.74
N ILE A 72 7.17 -10.94 3.96
CA ILE A 72 5.76 -11.12 3.59
C ILE A 72 5.63 -11.39 2.10
N SER A 73 6.30 -10.61 1.26
CA SER A 73 6.21 -10.75 -0.20
C SER A 73 6.75 -12.10 -0.68
N LEU A 74 7.88 -12.55 -0.12
CA LEU A 74 8.48 -13.84 -0.44
C LEU A 74 7.62 -15.02 0.02
N VAL A 75 7.08 -14.95 1.25
CA VAL A 75 6.14 -15.97 1.75
C VAL A 75 4.88 -15.99 0.90
N ASN A 76 4.36 -14.83 0.49
CA ASN A 76 3.19 -14.76 -0.38
C ASN A 76 3.47 -15.39 -1.74
N MET A 77 4.61 -15.07 -2.35
CA MET A 77 5.01 -15.64 -3.62
C MET A 77 5.13 -17.17 -3.53
N ALA A 78 5.83 -17.69 -2.53
CA ALA A 78 6.00 -19.12 -2.32
C ALA A 78 4.66 -19.81 -2.05
N ALA A 79 3.84 -19.27 -1.13
CA ALA A 79 2.55 -19.83 -0.79
C ALA A 79 1.58 -19.80 -1.97
N THR A 80 1.56 -18.71 -2.74
CA THR A 80 0.73 -18.60 -3.93
C THR A 80 1.17 -19.61 -5.00
N VAL A 81 2.48 -19.77 -5.26
CA VAL A 81 2.97 -20.78 -6.20
C VAL A 81 2.53 -22.18 -5.77
N ILE A 82 2.71 -22.53 -4.49
CA ILE A 82 2.36 -23.87 -3.97
C ILE A 82 0.84 -24.11 -4.04
N LEU A 83 0.02 -23.15 -3.60
CA LEU A 83 -1.43 -23.30 -3.50
C LEU A 83 -2.11 -23.21 -4.87
N VAL A 84 -1.60 -22.37 -5.77
CA VAL A 84 -2.20 -22.16 -7.10
C VAL A 84 -1.73 -23.23 -8.08
N LEU A 85 -0.41 -23.43 -8.22
CA LEU A 85 0.15 -24.38 -9.19
C LEU A 85 0.18 -25.82 -8.66
N GLY A 86 0.42 -26.01 -7.35
CA GLY A 86 0.52 -27.35 -6.76
C GLY A 86 -0.85 -27.96 -6.42
N LEU A 87 -1.75 -27.19 -5.82
CA LEU A 87 -3.08 -27.66 -5.38
C LEU A 87 -4.21 -27.31 -6.36
N GLY A 88 -3.94 -26.51 -7.40
CA GLY A 88 -4.93 -26.12 -8.40
C GLY A 88 -6.03 -25.19 -7.87
N TRP A 89 -5.84 -24.55 -6.72
CA TRP A 89 -6.87 -23.71 -6.07
C TRP A 89 -7.13 -22.37 -6.77
N GLY A 90 -6.41 -22.08 -7.86
CA GLY A 90 -6.62 -20.89 -8.68
C GLY A 90 -6.65 -19.60 -7.85
N VAL A 91 -7.70 -18.81 -8.01
CA VAL A 91 -7.89 -17.52 -7.33
C VAL A 91 -8.00 -17.67 -5.80
N ALA A 92 -8.62 -18.75 -5.31
CA ALA A 92 -8.73 -19.00 -3.87
C ALA A 92 -7.37 -19.32 -3.23
N GLY A 93 -6.49 -20.01 -3.97
CA GLY A 93 -5.12 -20.29 -3.55
C GLY A 93 -4.29 -19.02 -3.37
N SER A 94 -4.45 -18.03 -4.25
CA SER A 94 -3.81 -16.72 -4.11
C SER A 94 -4.28 -15.95 -2.87
N ALA A 95 -5.58 -15.99 -2.57
CA ALA A 95 -6.14 -15.34 -1.38
C ALA A 95 -5.61 -15.97 -0.10
N ALA A 96 -5.59 -17.31 -0.04
CA ALA A 96 -5.07 -18.06 1.10
C ALA A 96 -3.56 -17.86 1.29
N GLY A 97 -2.79 -17.82 0.19
CA GLY A 97 -1.36 -17.52 0.21
C GLY A 97 -1.07 -16.13 0.78
N THR A 98 -1.86 -15.13 0.39
CA THR A 98 -1.74 -13.77 0.93
C THR A 98 -2.10 -13.71 2.41
N LEU A 99 -3.17 -14.40 2.83
CA LEU A 99 -3.56 -14.50 4.25
C LEU A 99 -2.43 -15.11 5.09
N LEU A 100 -1.86 -16.23 4.64
CA LEU A 100 -0.73 -16.90 5.30
C LEU A 100 0.48 -15.97 5.42
N ALA A 101 0.83 -15.28 4.33
CA ALA A 101 1.95 -14.36 4.31
C ALA A 101 1.77 -13.20 5.28
N GLU A 102 0.59 -12.59 5.31
CA GLU A 102 0.29 -11.50 6.23
C GLU A 102 0.28 -11.96 7.69
N ALA A 103 -0.23 -13.18 7.97
CA ALA A 103 -0.21 -13.76 9.30
C ALA A 103 1.22 -14.04 9.78
N VAL A 104 2.05 -14.66 8.94
CA VAL A 104 3.48 -14.91 9.23
C VAL A 104 4.21 -13.59 9.46
N GLY A 105 3.97 -12.59 8.60
CA GLY A 105 4.53 -11.25 8.75
C GLY A 105 4.15 -10.58 10.07
N ALA A 106 2.87 -10.68 10.46
CA ALA A 106 2.37 -10.06 11.68
C ALA A 106 3.01 -10.71 12.92
N ILE A 107 3.13 -12.04 12.94
CA ILE A 107 3.78 -12.78 14.01
C ILE A 107 5.28 -12.43 14.08
N ALA A 108 5.98 -12.46 12.95
CA ALA A 108 7.40 -12.13 12.88
C ALA A 108 7.68 -10.70 13.32
N GLY A 109 6.85 -9.74 12.88
CA GLY A 109 6.95 -8.35 13.28
C GLY A 109 6.64 -8.13 14.77
N LEU A 110 5.63 -8.80 15.32
CA LEU A 110 5.34 -8.76 16.76
C LEU A 110 6.49 -9.32 17.59
N LEU A 111 7.07 -10.45 17.18
CA LEU A 111 8.23 -11.06 17.84
C LEU A 111 9.45 -10.13 17.79
N LEU A 112 9.68 -9.49 16.66
CA LEU A 112 10.74 -8.50 16.53
C LEU A 112 10.51 -7.33 17.49
N CYS A 113 9.29 -6.78 17.52
CA CYS A 113 8.94 -5.68 18.42
C CYS A 113 9.13 -6.08 19.89
N ALA A 114 8.69 -7.28 20.27
CA ALA A 114 8.88 -7.82 21.61
C ALA A 114 10.37 -7.94 21.95
N ARG A 115 11.21 -8.41 21.01
CA ARG A 115 12.67 -8.48 21.19
C ARG A 115 13.30 -7.11 21.34
N LEU A 116 12.86 -6.11 20.57
CA LEU A 116 13.34 -4.72 20.69
C LEU A 116 12.97 -4.10 22.05
N LEU A 117 11.81 -4.47 22.58
CA LEU A 117 11.33 -4.09 23.91
C LEU A 117 11.90 -5.00 25.02
N LYS A 118 12.82 -5.92 24.70
CA LYS A 118 13.39 -6.93 25.63
C LYS A 118 12.31 -7.72 26.40
N PHE A 119 11.17 -7.99 25.77
CA PHE A 119 9.99 -8.62 26.35
C PHE A 119 9.42 -7.90 27.58
N ARG A 120 9.79 -6.63 27.78
CA ARG A 120 9.27 -5.79 28.86
C ARG A 120 8.30 -4.77 28.27
N LEU A 121 7.03 -5.16 28.18
CA LEU A 121 5.95 -4.21 27.90
C LEU A 121 5.69 -3.37 29.15
N ALA A 122 6.54 -2.38 29.40
CA ALA A 122 6.38 -1.44 30.51
C ALA A 122 5.41 -0.29 30.15
N VAL A 123 4.34 -0.59 29.39
CA VAL A 123 3.31 0.39 29.04
C VAL A 123 2.12 0.20 29.97
N PRO A 124 1.80 1.18 30.85
CA PRO A 124 0.62 1.09 31.70
C PRO A 124 -0.64 0.96 30.85
N LYS A 125 -1.56 0.07 31.22
CA LYS A 125 -2.86 -0.10 30.54
C LYS A 125 -3.64 1.21 30.43
N ALA A 126 -3.45 2.12 31.39
CA ALA A 126 -4.04 3.47 31.39
C ALA A 126 -3.55 4.36 30.23
N VAL A 127 -2.31 4.20 29.76
CA VAL A 127 -1.76 4.94 28.61
C VAL A 127 -2.22 4.30 27.29
N LEU A 128 -2.41 2.98 27.28
CA LEU A 128 -2.91 2.22 26.13
C LEU A 128 -4.38 2.51 25.79
N PHE A 129 -5.20 2.80 26.80
CA PHE A 129 -6.63 3.10 26.66
C PHE A 129 -6.97 4.60 26.86
N ASP A 130 -5.96 5.48 26.76
CA ASP A 130 -6.19 6.92 26.83
C ASP A 130 -6.97 7.38 25.58
N ARG A 131 -8.28 7.55 25.76
CA ARG A 131 -9.23 7.94 24.72
C ARG A 131 -8.86 9.29 24.09
N ALA A 132 -8.27 10.21 24.86
CA ALA A 132 -7.88 11.52 24.35
C ALA A 132 -6.68 11.40 23.39
N ARG A 133 -5.67 10.59 23.72
CA ARG A 133 -4.52 10.33 22.84
C ARG A 133 -4.90 9.54 21.59
N MET A 134 -5.82 8.57 21.72
CA MET A 134 -6.37 7.85 20.56
C MET A 134 -7.14 8.79 19.63
N MET A 135 -7.99 9.66 20.17
CA MET A 135 -8.74 10.64 19.36
C MET A 135 -7.79 11.66 18.70
N ALA A 136 -6.76 12.14 19.41
CA ALA A 136 -5.78 13.04 18.82
C ALA A 136 -5.05 12.39 17.64
N THR A 137 -4.66 11.11 17.77
CA THR A 137 -4.06 10.34 16.67
C THR A 137 -5.04 10.18 15.50
N PHE A 138 -6.31 9.89 15.78
CA PHE A 138 -7.34 9.72 14.76
C PHE A 138 -7.63 11.02 14.00
N VAL A 139 -7.75 12.15 14.69
CA VAL A 139 -7.97 13.46 14.05
C VAL A 139 -6.79 13.84 13.16
N LEU A 140 -5.55 13.57 13.61
CA LEU A 140 -4.35 13.84 12.82
C LEU A 140 -4.28 13.00 11.53
N ASN A 141 -4.77 11.74 11.59
CA ASN A 141 -4.80 10.84 10.43
C ASN A 141 -6.01 11.09 9.52
N ARG A 142 -7.10 11.68 10.03
CA ARG A 142 -8.34 11.88 9.27
C ARG A 142 -8.11 12.68 8.00
N ASP A 143 -7.34 13.76 8.07
CA ASP A 143 -7.12 14.64 6.91
C ASP A 143 -6.31 13.93 5.82
N ILE A 144 -5.33 13.10 6.20
CA ILE A 144 -4.57 12.24 5.27
C ILE A 144 -5.51 11.20 4.64
N MET A 145 -6.37 10.55 5.44
CA MET A 145 -7.33 9.59 4.94
C MET A 145 -8.32 10.20 3.94
N ILE A 146 -8.84 11.40 4.23
CA ILE A 146 -9.74 12.12 3.32
C ILE A 146 -9.04 12.47 2.01
N ARG A 147 -7.81 12.98 2.07
CA ARG A 147 -7.00 13.29 0.88
C ARG A 147 -6.78 12.04 0.02
N THR A 148 -6.37 10.93 0.64
CA THR A 148 -6.13 9.67 -0.07
C THR A 148 -7.42 9.11 -0.66
N ALA A 149 -8.54 9.14 0.07
CA ALA A 149 -9.84 8.70 -0.43
C ALA A 149 -10.31 9.54 -1.62
N ALA A 150 -10.14 10.87 -1.57
CA ALA A 150 -10.48 11.77 -2.67
C ALA A 150 -9.64 11.49 -3.93
N LEU A 151 -8.33 11.25 -3.77
CA LEU A 151 -7.44 10.88 -4.88
C LEU A 151 -7.86 9.54 -5.51
N LEU A 152 -8.11 8.50 -4.69
CA LEU A 152 -8.57 7.20 -5.17
C LEU A 152 -9.91 7.29 -5.90
N ALA A 153 -10.85 8.09 -5.39
CA ALA A 153 -12.12 8.34 -6.05
C ALA A 153 -11.92 9.03 -7.41
N GLY A 154 -11.02 10.02 -7.49
CA GLY A 154 -10.66 10.70 -8.73
C GLY A 154 -10.09 9.75 -9.78
N PHE A 155 -9.11 8.92 -9.40
CA PHE A 155 -8.54 7.91 -10.30
C PHE A 155 -9.57 6.85 -10.73
N SER A 156 -10.43 6.40 -9.80
CA SER A 156 -11.47 5.42 -10.12
C SER A 156 -12.50 5.99 -11.09
N PHE A 157 -12.89 7.26 -10.91
CA PHE A 157 -13.78 7.96 -11.82
C PHE A 157 -13.13 8.13 -13.20
N PHE A 158 -11.85 8.51 -13.26
CA PHE A 158 -11.10 8.64 -14.50
C PHE A 158 -11.01 7.30 -15.25
N ALA A 159 -10.74 6.20 -14.55
CA ALA A 159 -10.71 4.86 -15.13
C ALA A 159 -12.11 4.43 -15.64
N ALA A 160 -13.17 4.67 -14.86
CA ALA A 160 -14.54 4.36 -15.27
C ALA A 160 -14.99 5.14 -16.51
N GLN A 161 -14.59 6.42 -16.60
CA GLN A 161 -14.84 7.24 -17.79
C GLN A 161 -13.98 6.79 -18.98
N GLY A 162 -12.72 6.39 -18.75
CA GLY A 162 -11.85 5.81 -19.77
C GLY A 162 -12.41 4.53 -20.37
N ALA A 163 -13.02 3.67 -19.55
CA ALA A 163 -13.68 2.44 -20.02
C ALA A 163 -14.89 2.74 -20.93
N ARG A 164 -15.61 3.83 -20.66
CA ARG A 164 -16.73 4.29 -21.50
C ARG A 164 -16.27 4.94 -22.80
N ALA A 165 -15.04 5.44 -22.85
CA ALA A 165 -14.45 6.10 -24.03
C ALA A 165 -13.85 5.11 -25.05
N GLY A 166 -13.76 3.81 -24.73
CA GLY A 166 -13.29 2.75 -25.61
C GLY A 166 -12.02 2.04 -25.09
N ASP A 167 -11.91 0.74 -25.37
CA ASP A 167 -10.90 -0.15 -24.78
C ASP A 167 -9.45 0.28 -25.07
N VAL A 168 -9.19 0.87 -26.25
CA VAL A 168 -7.85 1.38 -26.62
C VAL A 168 -7.46 2.58 -25.75
N VAL A 169 -8.41 3.50 -25.51
CA VAL A 169 -8.17 4.69 -24.67
C VAL A 169 -8.02 4.28 -23.20
N LEU A 170 -8.78 3.29 -22.74
CA LEU A 170 -8.61 2.73 -21.40
C LEU A 170 -7.24 2.08 -21.22
N ALA A 171 -6.79 1.27 -22.18
CA ALA A 171 -5.48 0.61 -22.13
C ALA A 171 -4.33 1.62 -22.12
N ALA A 172 -4.39 2.64 -22.98
CA ALA A 172 -3.40 3.72 -23.02
C ALA A 172 -3.36 4.51 -21.70
N ASN A 173 -4.53 4.88 -21.15
CA ASN A 173 -4.61 5.57 -19.86
C ASN A 173 -4.13 4.71 -18.70
N ALA A 174 -4.41 3.40 -18.71
CA ALA A 174 -3.92 2.49 -17.68
C ALA A 174 -2.39 2.41 -17.68
N LEU A 175 -1.77 2.36 -18.87
CA LEU A 175 -0.32 2.37 -19.02
C LEU A 175 0.31 3.68 -18.51
N LEU A 176 -0.24 4.82 -18.93
CA LEU A 176 0.19 6.14 -18.44
C LEU A 176 0.05 6.24 -16.91
N ASN A 177 -1.07 5.77 -16.37
CA ASN A 177 -1.30 5.79 -14.93
C ASN A 177 -0.30 4.88 -14.19
N ASN A 178 0.07 3.74 -14.75
CA ASN A 178 1.10 2.88 -14.17
C ASN A 178 2.48 3.56 -14.15
N MET A 179 2.84 4.29 -15.21
CA MET A 179 4.09 5.08 -15.25
C MET A 179 4.10 6.21 -14.21
N ILE A 180 2.96 6.90 -14.05
CA ILE A 180 2.79 7.93 -13.02
C ILE A 180 2.89 7.31 -11.62
N LEU A 181 2.21 6.19 -11.37
CA LEU A 181 2.24 5.50 -10.08
C LEU A 181 3.65 5.03 -9.73
N LEU A 182 4.40 4.51 -10.70
CA LEU A 182 5.80 4.12 -10.49
C LEU A 182 6.63 5.31 -9.99
N ALA A 183 6.55 6.45 -10.68
CA ALA A 183 7.25 7.66 -10.27
C ALA A 183 6.76 8.19 -8.91
N ALA A 184 5.46 8.12 -8.65
CA ALA A 184 4.85 8.52 -7.39
C ALA A 184 5.35 7.66 -6.22
N TYR A 185 5.48 6.35 -6.38
CA TYR A 185 6.00 5.47 -5.33
C TYR A 185 7.45 5.77 -4.95
N PHE A 186 8.29 6.16 -5.92
CA PHE A 186 9.65 6.63 -5.61
C PHE A 186 9.63 7.95 -4.84
N LEU A 187 8.77 8.90 -5.25
CA LEU A 187 8.62 10.18 -4.55
C LEU A 187 8.09 10.01 -3.12
N ASP A 188 7.13 9.11 -2.92
CA ASP A 188 6.60 8.76 -1.59
C ASP A 188 7.69 8.17 -0.68
N GLY A 189 8.65 7.44 -1.25
CA GLY A 189 9.84 6.98 -0.52
C GLY A 189 10.65 8.15 0.04
N PHE A 190 10.91 9.18 -0.78
CA PHE A 190 11.58 10.40 -0.32
C PHE A 190 10.75 11.19 0.70
N ALA A 191 9.44 11.28 0.50
CA ALA A 191 8.53 11.93 1.44
C ALA A 191 8.54 11.24 2.82
N THR A 192 8.48 9.91 2.85
CA THR A 192 8.54 9.11 4.08
C THR A 192 9.88 9.30 4.80
N ALA A 193 10.98 9.31 4.06
CA ALA A 193 12.30 9.61 4.63
C ALA A 193 12.37 11.03 5.21
N ALA A 194 11.75 12.00 4.53
CA ALA A 194 11.66 13.37 5.00
C ALA A 194 10.88 13.48 6.31
N GLU A 195 9.69 12.87 6.38
CA GLU A 195 8.86 12.84 7.59
C GLU A 195 9.63 12.26 8.78
N GLN A 196 10.37 11.18 8.56
CA GLN A 196 11.16 10.54 9.61
C GLN A 196 12.32 11.43 10.08
N ILE A 197 13.15 11.95 9.18
CA ILE A 197 14.33 12.75 9.55
C ILE A 197 13.90 14.09 10.16
N CYS A 198 12.89 14.74 9.57
CA CYS A 198 12.33 15.97 10.11
C CYS A 198 11.66 15.74 11.46
N GLY A 199 10.92 14.65 11.63
CA GLY A 199 10.31 14.27 12.90
C GLY A 199 11.33 14.05 14.01
N GLN A 200 12.44 13.38 13.71
CA GLN A 200 13.56 13.22 14.65
C GLN A 200 14.24 14.56 14.99
N ALA A 201 14.47 15.42 14.00
CA ALA A 201 15.09 16.73 14.21
C ALA A 201 14.22 17.67 15.06
N VAL A 202 12.90 17.68 14.83
CA VAL A 202 11.92 18.43 15.64
C VAL A 202 11.85 17.86 17.05
N GLY A 203 11.80 16.52 17.20
CA GLY A 203 11.82 15.84 18.50
C GLY A 203 13.08 16.14 19.31
N ALA A 204 14.24 16.26 18.66
CA ALA A 204 15.51 16.65 19.26
C ALA A 204 15.68 18.17 19.45
N ARG A 205 14.66 18.99 19.10
CA ARG A 205 14.69 20.46 19.09
C ARG A 205 15.88 21.05 18.31
N ASN A 206 16.37 20.34 17.30
CA ASN A 206 17.55 20.72 16.52
C ASN A 206 17.14 21.37 15.18
N ARG A 207 16.92 22.69 15.20
CA ARG A 207 16.56 23.48 14.01
C ARG A 207 17.58 23.37 12.85
N PRO A 208 18.91 23.42 13.10
CA PRO A 208 19.90 23.23 12.02
C PRO A 208 19.81 21.86 11.34
N ALA A 209 19.52 20.79 12.09
CA ALA A 209 19.31 19.46 11.52
C ALA A 209 18.05 19.40 10.64
N PHE A 210 16.96 20.05 11.05
CA PHE A 210 15.74 20.15 10.25
C PHE A 210 15.98 20.85 8.91
N GLY A 211 16.65 22.00 8.91
CA GLY A 211 16.96 22.74 7.66
C GLY A 211 17.82 21.93 6.68
N ARG A 212 18.78 21.15 7.18
CA ARG A 212 19.57 20.23 6.35
C ARG A 212 18.73 19.09 5.80
N ALA A 213 17.86 18.50 6.62
CA ALA A 213 16.96 17.42 6.19
C ALA A 213 16.04 17.86 5.06
N VAL A 214 15.38 19.02 5.21
CA VAL A 214 14.50 19.58 4.17
C VAL A 214 15.26 19.83 2.87
N ARG A 215 16.45 20.42 2.93
CA ARG A 215 17.26 20.69 1.74
C ARG A 215 17.69 19.40 1.04
N LEU A 216 18.11 18.39 1.80
CA LEU A 216 18.51 17.10 1.26
C LEU A 216 17.35 16.43 0.52
N VAL A 217 16.18 16.35 1.17
CA VAL A 217 14.97 15.76 0.58
C VAL A 217 14.54 16.50 -0.68
N LEU A 218 14.50 17.83 -0.65
CA LEU A 218 14.11 18.62 -1.83
C LEU A 218 15.09 18.44 -2.98
N MET A 219 16.39 18.41 -2.71
CA MET A 219 17.41 18.21 -3.75
C MET A 219 17.29 16.83 -4.39
N TRP A 220 17.15 15.77 -3.59
CA TRP A 220 17.00 14.40 -4.10
C TRP A 220 15.65 14.18 -4.79
N GLY A 221 14.56 14.71 -4.22
CA GLY A 221 13.23 14.61 -4.81
C GLY A 221 13.14 15.35 -6.15
N PHE A 222 13.69 16.56 -6.23
CA PHE A 222 13.74 17.34 -7.48
C PHE A 222 14.68 16.70 -8.50
N GLY A 223 15.85 16.24 -8.07
CA GLY A 223 16.80 15.53 -8.93
C GLY A 223 16.19 14.25 -9.50
N PHE A 224 15.49 13.46 -8.69
CA PHE A 224 14.78 12.27 -9.14
C PHE A 224 13.65 12.62 -10.11
N ALA A 225 12.82 13.63 -9.81
CA ALA A 225 11.74 14.05 -10.69
C ALA A 225 12.28 14.51 -12.06
N LEU A 226 13.39 15.25 -12.08
CA LEU A 226 14.04 15.68 -13.32
C LEU A 226 14.60 14.49 -14.11
N CYS A 227 15.28 13.56 -13.44
CA CYS A 227 15.78 12.33 -14.05
C CYS A 227 14.63 11.46 -14.59
N ALA A 228 13.54 11.30 -13.85
CA ALA A 228 12.37 10.54 -14.29
C ALA A 228 11.69 11.19 -15.50
N CYS A 229 11.57 12.53 -15.49
CA CYS A 229 11.05 13.28 -16.63
C CYS A 229 11.92 13.09 -17.88
N ALA A 230 13.25 13.24 -17.74
CA ALA A 230 14.19 13.02 -18.84
C ALA A 230 14.16 11.57 -19.34
N LEU A 231 14.08 10.59 -18.43
CA LEU A 231 13.98 9.18 -18.77
C LEU A 231 12.69 8.90 -19.54
N TYR A 232 11.54 9.43 -19.12
CA TYR A 232 10.29 9.25 -19.85
C TYR A 232 10.27 9.98 -21.20
N LEU A 233 10.97 11.10 -21.32
CA LEU A 233 11.08 11.83 -22.59
C LEU A 233 11.95 11.07 -23.62
N VAL A 234 12.99 10.37 -23.17
CA VAL A 234 13.92 9.61 -24.04
C VAL A 234 13.47 8.15 -24.25
N ALA A 235 13.07 7.47 -23.18
CA ALA A 235 12.75 6.05 -23.16
C ALA A 235 11.24 5.76 -23.13
N GLY A 236 10.38 6.79 -23.16
CA GLY A 236 8.93 6.63 -23.22
C GLY A 236 8.46 5.61 -24.26
N PRO A 237 8.93 5.66 -25.51
CA PRO A 237 8.55 4.68 -26.53
C PRO A 237 8.98 3.24 -26.19
N ALA A 238 10.20 3.06 -25.66
CA ALA A 238 10.74 1.73 -25.32
C ALA A 238 10.08 1.11 -24.08
N ILE A 239 9.69 1.93 -23.09
CA ILE A 239 8.98 1.48 -21.89
C ILE A 239 7.56 1.04 -22.25
N VAL A 240 6.90 1.77 -23.16
CA VAL A 240 5.58 1.40 -23.69
C VAL A 240 5.64 0.07 -24.43
N ASP A 241 6.64 -0.12 -25.29
CA ASP A 241 6.84 -1.38 -26.03
C ASP A 241 7.20 -2.57 -25.10
N LEU A 242 7.90 -2.32 -23.99
CA LEU A 242 8.24 -3.37 -23.01
C LEU A 242 7.04 -3.80 -22.16
N MET A 243 6.09 -2.90 -21.91
CA MET A 243 4.92 -3.15 -21.07
C MET A 243 3.70 -3.68 -21.84
N THR A 244 3.74 -3.71 -23.18
CA THR A 244 2.61 -4.15 -24.03
C THR A 244 3.05 -5.10 -25.15
N THR A 245 2.43 -6.29 -25.19
CA THR A 245 2.53 -7.27 -26.29
C THR A 245 1.30 -7.26 -27.23
N SER A 246 0.41 -6.27 -27.12
CA SER A 246 -0.77 -6.14 -27.98
C SER A 246 -0.55 -5.13 -29.13
N PRO A 247 -0.75 -5.52 -30.41
CA PRO A 247 -0.49 -4.69 -31.59
C PRO A 247 -1.26 -3.35 -31.65
N ASP A 248 -2.39 -3.25 -30.95
CA ASP A 248 -3.33 -2.12 -31.10
C ASP A 248 -2.87 -0.83 -30.41
N VAL A 249 -1.95 -0.91 -29.43
CA VAL A 249 -1.39 0.28 -28.75
C VAL A 249 -0.32 0.98 -29.61
N ARG A 250 0.24 0.30 -30.61
CA ARG A 250 1.22 0.89 -31.55
C ARG A 250 0.60 1.86 -32.56
N VAL A 251 -0.73 1.82 -32.75
CA VAL A 251 -1.42 2.57 -33.82
C VAL A 251 -2.03 3.88 -33.32
N ALA A 252 -2.32 4.01 -32.02
CA ALA A 252 -2.88 5.23 -31.41
C ALA A 252 -1.81 6.29 -31.09
N ARG A 253 -0.84 6.43 -32.00
CA ARG A 253 0.31 7.34 -31.94
C ARG A 253 -0.11 8.81 -31.90
#